data_AF-A0A7C2ATL3-F1
#
_entry.id   AF-A0A7C2ATL3-F1
#
_cell.length_a   1.000
_cell.length_b   1.000
_cell.length_c   1.000
_cell.angle_alpha   90.00
_cell.angle_beta   90.00
_cell.angle_gamma   90.00
#
_symmetry.space_group_name_H-M   'P 1'
#
loop_
_entity.id
_entity.type
_entity.pdbx_description
1 polymer ?
#
loop_
_entity_poly.entity_id
_entity_poly.type
_entity_poly.pdbx_seq_one_letter_code
_entity_poly.pdbx_strand_id
1 'polypeptide(L)'
;MLCKKTMTLTVILLIFSTSTIAQGFLVYKPKQTLFSHDKQASWDAVIIPDNNPFYGVLGSSLACWYNKENNETRLLPLLVQKNGLLTEQQKRFLNQYLTKNGTLLVIGEHLNTTYDTTEVLGSPTEVAAEVSTKVFKQSSTVLILPYEGNNSYKLSLIAAPLASYLNIPILFYDNNEEQLQQICKKLNSTKAFVVGDIQLTLPNINIVKLRDEDAVQNTVLTSIKTVFGEINYITLTNPSDIISPQIINSYETTTMEHIENIKVTVLGREINIIGKDTKQQLVYIPEGINWVRIYGEVNVTQKGFIDPIISLYLYDPQKNVVAYSLSPGYDIGKTYVETLTCDAPGNYTLTVKLYNGVKGGYFL
;
A
#
# COMPACT_ATOMS: atom_id res chain seq x y z
N MET A 1 45.57 -54.11 11.02
CA MET A 1 44.15 -53.95 11.39
C MET A 1 43.94 -52.49 11.80
N LEU A 2 43.85 -51.61 10.80
CA LEU A 2 42.74 -50.67 10.55
C LEU A 2 42.24 -49.95 11.83
N CYS A 3 42.72 -48.75 12.15
CA CYS A 3 42.46 -47.46 11.48
C CYS A 3 41.00 -46.98 11.68
N LYS A 4 40.80 -46.05 12.61
CA LYS A 4 39.78 -45.00 12.45
C LYS A 4 40.45 -43.65 12.65
N LYS A 5 40.66 -43.00 11.50
CA LYS A 5 41.19 -41.65 11.32
C LYS A 5 40.28 -40.60 11.97
N THR A 6 40.95 -39.64 12.57
CA THR A 6 40.52 -38.31 12.98
C THR A 6 39.77 -37.57 11.87
N MET A 7 38.80 -36.73 12.22
CA MET A 7 38.50 -35.55 11.41
C MET A 7 38.08 -34.38 12.30
N THR A 8 39.09 -33.68 12.81
CA THR A 8 38.96 -32.32 13.32
C THR A 8 38.76 -31.42 12.10
N LEU A 9 37.58 -30.82 11.94
CA LEU A 9 37.32 -29.90 10.83
C LEU A 9 37.79 -28.50 11.21
N THR A 10 39.05 -28.21 10.87
CA THR A 10 39.61 -26.85 10.86
C THR A 10 39.11 -26.16 9.58
N VAL A 11 38.27 -25.13 9.72
CA VAL A 11 37.84 -24.29 8.58
C VAL A 11 38.81 -23.13 8.45
N ILE A 12 39.55 -23.12 7.34
CA ILE A 12 40.48 -22.07 6.94
C ILE A 12 39.71 -21.01 6.16
N LEU A 13 39.77 -19.77 6.65
CA LEU A 13 39.17 -18.58 6.04
C LEU A 13 40.04 -18.13 4.86
N LEU A 14 39.48 -18.11 3.64
CA LEU A 14 40.10 -17.49 2.47
C LEU A 14 39.15 -16.45 1.88
N ILE A 15 39.48 -15.19 2.15
CA ILE A 15 38.83 -13.99 1.61
C ILE A 15 39.38 -13.78 0.21
N PHE A 16 38.50 -13.76 -0.80
CA PHE A 16 38.80 -13.10 -2.08
C PHE A 16 37.65 -12.17 -2.45
N SER A 17 37.98 -10.89 -2.45
CA SER A 17 37.19 -9.79 -2.96
C SER A 17 37.32 -9.72 -4.48
N THR A 18 36.21 -9.61 -5.19
CA THR A 18 36.20 -9.06 -6.56
C THR A 18 35.03 -8.10 -6.68
N SER A 19 35.39 -6.82 -6.70
CA SER A 19 34.56 -5.66 -7.03
C SER A 19 34.05 -5.74 -8.47
N THR A 20 32.75 -5.62 -8.67
CA THR A 20 32.14 -5.31 -9.98
C THR A 20 31.74 -3.84 -10.02
N ILE A 21 32.47 -3.08 -10.83
CA ILE A 21 32.20 -1.70 -11.21
C ILE A 21 31.25 -1.73 -12.41
N ALA A 22 30.08 -1.10 -12.31
CA ALA A 22 29.20 -0.87 -13.45
C ALA A 22 29.56 0.48 -14.11
N GLN A 23 29.90 0.43 -15.40
CA GLN A 23 30.22 1.57 -16.25
C GLN A 23 28.99 2.44 -16.53
N GLY A 24 29.18 3.75 -16.51
CA GLY A 24 28.14 4.75 -16.66
C GLY A 24 27.53 4.84 -18.06
N PHE A 25 26.24 5.15 -18.11
CA PHE A 25 25.53 5.53 -19.32
C PHE A 25 25.38 7.05 -19.38
N LEU A 26 25.78 7.63 -20.52
CA LEU A 26 25.54 9.02 -20.89
C LEU A 26 24.08 9.16 -21.33
N VAL A 27 23.27 9.85 -20.53
CA VAL A 27 21.89 10.20 -20.88
C VAL A 27 21.85 11.62 -21.43
N TYR A 28 21.42 11.75 -22.68
CA TYR A 28 21.15 13.02 -23.33
C TYR A 28 19.88 13.63 -22.71
N LYS A 29 20.02 14.77 -22.03
CA LYS A 29 18.88 15.53 -21.47
C LYS A 29 18.32 16.50 -22.52
N PRO A 30 17.11 16.30 -23.06
CA PRO A 30 16.40 17.39 -23.71
C PRO A 30 16.00 18.42 -22.65
N LYS A 31 16.03 19.69 -23.04
CA LYS A 31 15.72 20.85 -22.20
C LYS A 31 14.25 20.78 -21.76
N GLN A 32 13.98 20.30 -20.55
CA GLN A 32 12.65 20.23 -19.96
C GLN A 32 12.32 21.55 -19.26
N THR A 33 11.10 22.03 -19.48
CA THR A 33 10.48 23.14 -18.73
C THR A 33 10.39 22.76 -17.25
N LEU A 34 11.08 23.52 -16.40
CA LEU A 34 11.12 23.37 -14.94
C LEU A 34 9.71 23.55 -14.32
N PHE A 35 9.40 22.73 -13.32
CA PHE A 35 8.20 22.84 -12.49
C PHE A 35 8.64 23.15 -11.06
N SER A 36 8.80 24.43 -10.70
CA SER A 36 9.32 24.79 -9.37
C SER A 36 8.24 24.65 -8.28
N HIS A 37 8.49 23.80 -7.29
CA HIS A 37 7.61 23.57 -6.13
C HIS A 37 8.43 23.40 -4.84
N ASP A 38 8.01 24.03 -3.74
CA ASP A 38 8.66 23.91 -2.41
C ASP A 38 7.61 23.49 -1.37
N LYS A 39 7.58 22.18 -1.03
CA LYS A 39 6.67 21.59 -0.03
C LYS A 39 7.29 21.70 1.36
N GLN A 40 6.56 22.26 2.32
CA GLN A 40 7.13 22.68 3.60
C GLN A 40 6.88 21.74 4.78
N ALA A 41 6.09 20.67 4.63
CA ALA A 41 5.48 20.06 5.80
C ALA A 41 6.01 18.67 6.17
N SER A 42 6.28 18.49 7.46
CA SER A 42 6.70 17.25 8.10
C SER A 42 5.54 16.62 8.87
N TRP A 43 4.82 15.72 8.23
CA TRP A 43 3.93 14.76 8.91
C TRP A 43 4.32 13.35 8.49
N ASP A 44 3.95 12.39 9.32
CA ASP A 44 4.36 10.99 9.19
C ASP A 44 3.25 10.12 8.64
N ALA A 45 1.99 10.55 8.78
CA ALA A 45 0.82 9.90 8.21
C ALA A 45 -0.31 10.92 7.92
N VAL A 46 -1.21 10.55 7.03
CA VAL A 46 -2.40 11.33 6.65
C VAL A 46 -3.65 10.59 7.09
N ILE A 47 -4.59 11.29 7.73
CA ILE A 47 -5.86 10.75 8.20
C ILE A 47 -7.01 11.49 7.50
N ILE A 48 -7.96 10.72 6.95
CA ILE A 48 -9.15 11.23 6.26
C ILE A 48 -10.43 10.64 6.84
N PRO A 49 -11.58 11.34 6.84
CA PRO A 49 -12.86 10.77 7.23
C PRO A 49 -13.45 9.86 6.14
N ASP A 50 -14.33 8.94 6.53
CA ASP A 50 -15.12 8.08 5.63
C ASP A 50 -16.41 8.73 5.10
N ASN A 51 -16.68 9.99 5.47
CA ASN A 51 -17.96 10.65 5.18
C ASN A 51 -18.05 11.29 3.77
N ASN A 52 -16.94 11.49 3.07
CA ASN A 52 -16.91 12.03 1.71
C ASN A 52 -15.71 11.49 0.92
N PRO A 53 -15.94 10.87 -0.26
CA PRO A 53 -14.87 10.19 -0.98
C PRO A 53 -13.82 11.14 -1.59
N PHE A 54 -14.12 12.44 -1.74
CA PHE A 54 -13.14 13.42 -2.23
C PHE A 54 -11.98 13.66 -1.26
N TYR A 55 -12.11 13.32 0.03
CA TYR A 55 -10.96 13.31 0.93
C TYR A 55 -9.94 12.23 0.55
N GLY A 56 -10.38 11.10 -0.02
CA GLY A 56 -9.48 10.08 -0.56
C GLY A 56 -8.68 10.60 -1.77
N VAL A 57 -9.35 11.30 -2.67
CA VAL A 57 -8.73 11.97 -3.83
C VAL A 57 -7.64 12.94 -3.36
N LEU A 58 -7.98 13.84 -2.43
CA LEU A 58 -7.03 14.81 -1.89
C LEU A 58 -5.90 14.13 -1.08
N GLY A 59 -6.26 13.30 -0.12
CA GLY A 59 -5.35 12.63 0.82
C GLY A 59 -4.31 11.76 0.14
N SER A 60 -4.66 11.09 -0.97
CA SER A 60 -3.72 10.28 -1.75
C SER A 60 -2.52 11.09 -2.26
N SER A 61 -2.73 12.31 -2.75
CA SER A 61 -1.67 13.21 -3.25
C SER A 61 -0.82 13.83 -2.14
N LEU A 62 -1.35 13.89 -0.92
CA LEU A 62 -0.64 14.37 0.27
C LEU A 62 0.22 13.26 0.89
N ALA A 63 -0.26 12.02 0.81
CA ALA A 63 0.42 10.83 1.32
C ALA A 63 1.46 10.27 0.34
N CYS A 64 1.23 10.39 -0.97
CA CYS A 64 2.10 9.85 -2.01
C CYS A 64 2.44 10.91 -3.06
N TRP A 65 3.71 11.25 -3.20
CA TRP A 65 4.17 12.22 -4.21
C TRP A 65 5.64 12.05 -4.58
N TYR A 66 5.98 12.55 -5.76
CA TYR A 66 7.29 12.45 -6.38
C TYR A 66 7.80 13.84 -6.77
N ASN A 67 8.96 14.24 -6.25
CA ASN A 67 9.62 15.46 -6.65
C ASN A 67 10.82 15.13 -7.55
N LYS A 68 10.63 15.37 -8.85
CA LYS A 68 11.67 15.12 -9.85
C LYS A 68 12.85 16.10 -9.75
N GLU A 69 12.64 17.32 -9.25
CA GLU A 69 13.67 18.36 -9.24
C GLU A 69 14.82 17.99 -8.29
N ASN A 70 14.50 17.41 -7.14
CA ASN A 70 15.47 16.95 -6.14
C ASN A 70 15.51 15.42 -5.99
N ASN A 71 14.77 14.68 -6.82
CA ASN A 71 14.64 13.22 -6.80
C ASN A 71 14.13 12.66 -5.46
N GLU A 72 13.39 13.46 -4.69
CA GLU A 72 12.74 13.02 -3.46
C GLU A 72 11.39 12.37 -3.75
N THR A 73 11.09 11.34 -2.99
CA THR A 73 9.77 10.68 -3.02
C THR A 73 9.28 10.53 -1.60
N ARG A 74 7.98 10.74 -1.38
CA ARG A 74 7.35 10.45 -0.11
C ARG A 74 6.21 9.49 -0.31
N LEU A 75 6.19 8.47 0.56
CA LEU A 75 5.11 7.53 0.72
C LEU A 75 4.79 7.46 2.21
N LEU A 76 3.62 7.95 2.58
CA LEU A 76 3.12 7.99 3.95
C LEU A 76 1.86 7.11 4.05
N PRO A 77 1.57 6.54 5.23
CA PRO A 77 0.30 5.87 5.45
C PRO A 77 -0.86 6.85 5.28
N LEU A 78 -1.89 6.43 4.56
CA LEU A 78 -3.19 7.07 4.48
C LEU A 78 -4.20 6.19 5.22
N LEU A 79 -4.72 6.68 6.35
CA LEU A 79 -5.70 5.94 7.14
C LEU A 79 -7.06 6.63 7.08
N VAL A 80 -8.12 5.84 7.12
CA VAL A 80 -9.50 6.32 7.13
C VAL A 80 -10.05 6.24 8.54
N GLN A 81 -10.46 7.38 9.11
CA GLN A 81 -11.14 7.47 10.39
C GLN A 81 -12.66 7.47 10.19
N LYS A 82 -13.39 7.04 11.23
CA LYS A 82 -14.85 7.07 11.24
C LYS A 82 -15.34 7.82 12.47
N ASN A 83 -16.08 8.92 12.27
CA ASN A 83 -16.68 9.75 13.33
C ASN A 83 -15.66 10.23 14.39
N GLY A 84 -14.52 10.74 13.93
CA GLY A 84 -13.38 11.19 14.72
C GLY A 84 -12.58 10.10 15.41
N LEU A 85 -12.74 8.82 15.05
CA LEU A 85 -12.12 7.70 15.76
C LEU A 85 -11.30 6.79 14.83
N LEU A 86 -10.13 6.39 15.33
CA LEU A 86 -9.33 5.29 14.78
C LEU A 86 -9.71 3.96 15.44
N THR A 87 -9.64 2.87 14.67
CA THR A 87 -9.76 1.51 15.20
C THR A 87 -8.53 1.13 16.02
N GLU A 88 -8.66 0.10 16.87
CA GLU A 88 -7.52 -0.41 17.66
C GLU A 88 -6.39 -0.96 16.78
N GLN A 89 -6.71 -1.51 15.61
CA GLN A 89 -5.73 -1.96 14.63
C GLN A 89 -4.96 -0.78 14.04
N GLN A 90 -5.64 0.32 13.70
CA GLN A 90 -5.00 1.54 13.19
C GLN A 90 -4.11 2.18 14.26
N LYS A 91 -4.57 2.25 15.51
CA LYS A 91 -3.74 2.73 16.63
C LYS A 91 -2.50 1.86 16.85
N ARG A 92 -2.66 0.52 16.80
CA ARG A 92 -1.52 -0.41 16.92
C ARG A 92 -0.51 -0.20 15.80
N PHE A 93 -0.99 -0.05 14.56
CA PHE A 93 -0.14 0.28 13.42
C PHE A 93 0.62 1.58 13.63
N LEU A 94 -0.07 2.67 14.02
CA LEU A 94 0.56 3.96 14.27
C LEU A 94 1.59 3.91 15.41
N ASN A 95 1.30 3.17 16.49
CA ASN A 95 2.25 2.98 17.60
C ASN A 95 3.54 2.27 17.19
N GLN A 96 3.48 1.41 16.16
CA GLN A 96 4.65 0.72 15.63
C GLN A 96 5.37 1.54 14.55
N TYR A 97 4.60 2.25 13.73
CA TYR A 97 5.10 3.01 12.59
C TYR A 97 5.71 4.35 12.99
N LEU A 98 5.04 5.09 13.87
CA LEU A 98 5.51 6.39 14.33
C LEU A 98 6.65 6.20 15.33
N THR A 99 7.78 6.86 15.09
CA THR A 99 8.79 7.06 16.13
C THR A 99 8.21 7.94 17.25
N LYS A 100 8.82 7.95 18.45
CA LYS A 100 8.42 8.89 19.51
C LYS A 100 8.39 10.32 18.94
N ASN A 101 7.21 10.96 18.95
CA ASN A 101 6.89 12.30 18.43
C ASN A 101 6.44 12.38 16.95
N GLY A 102 5.85 11.34 16.38
CA GLY A 102 5.26 11.41 15.04
C GLY A 102 4.02 12.32 14.97
N THR A 103 3.90 13.11 13.90
CA THR A 103 2.78 14.04 13.68
C THR A 103 1.85 13.55 12.58
N LEU A 104 0.54 13.62 12.82
CA LEU A 104 -0.50 13.26 11.87
C LEU A 104 -1.04 14.50 11.16
N LEU A 105 -1.16 14.45 9.83
CA LEU A 105 -2.01 15.40 9.10
C LEU A 105 -3.44 14.87 9.08
N VAL A 106 -4.37 15.57 9.70
CA VAL A 106 -5.79 15.21 9.73
C VAL A 106 -6.55 16.21 8.88
N ILE A 107 -7.33 15.72 7.91
CA ILE A 107 -8.10 16.60 7.01
C ILE A 107 -9.60 16.28 7.06
N GLY A 108 -10.45 17.29 6.91
CA GLY A 108 -11.91 17.15 6.81
C GLY A 108 -12.63 17.15 8.16
N GLU A 109 -12.28 16.23 9.06
CA GLU A 109 -12.97 16.05 10.34
C GLU A 109 -11.97 15.84 11.48
N HIS A 110 -12.29 16.40 12.65
CA HIS A 110 -11.47 16.31 13.86
C HIS A 110 -11.20 14.87 14.26
N LEU A 111 -9.99 14.57 14.72
CA LEU A 111 -9.61 13.23 15.20
C LEU A 111 -9.36 13.25 16.71
N ASN A 112 -10.16 12.48 17.44
CA ASN A 112 -9.96 12.27 18.88
C ASN A 112 -8.85 11.26 19.10
N THR A 113 -7.64 11.76 19.38
CA THR A 113 -6.44 10.93 19.54
C THR A 113 -5.43 11.54 20.51
N THR A 114 -4.48 10.71 20.94
CA THR A 114 -3.33 11.11 21.76
C THR A 114 -2.08 11.40 20.94
N TYR A 115 -2.10 11.21 19.61
CA TYR A 115 -1.00 11.58 18.72
C TYR A 115 -1.01 13.09 18.48
N ASP A 116 0.15 13.66 18.15
CA ASP A 116 0.24 15.05 17.71
C ASP A 116 -0.46 15.20 16.35
N THR A 117 -1.33 16.20 16.20
CA THR A 117 -2.09 16.43 14.97
C THR A 117 -1.85 17.84 14.41
N THR A 118 -1.77 17.92 13.09
CA THR A 118 -2.00 19.13 12.31
C THR A 118 -3.33 18.97 11.61
N GLU A 119 -4.35 19.69 12.05
CA GLU A 119 -5.70 19.57 11.50
C GLU A 119 -6.00 20.65 10.47
N VAL A 120 -6.74 20.27 9.44
CA VAL A 120 -7.36 21.16 8.44
C VAL A 120 -8.79 20.69 8.23
N LEU A 121 -9.76 21.37 8.84
CA LEU A 121 -11.14 20.92 8.95
C LEU A 121 -12.05 21.72 8.00
N GLY A 122 -13.15 21.13 7.58
CA GLY A 122 -14.11 21.77 6.67
C GLY A 122 -14.55 20.83 5.57
N SER A 123 -15.22 21.36 4.55
CA SER A 123 -15.61 20.63 3.34
C SER A 123 -14.39 20.29 2.45
N PRO A 124 -14.50 19.34 1.50
CA PRO A 124 -13.40 19.00 0.61
C PRO A 124 -12.82 20.20 -0.15
N THR A 125 -13.66 21.14 -0.58
CA THR A 125 -13.25 22.36 -1.29
C THR A 125 -12.44 23.30 -0.40
N GLU A 126 -12.91 23.57 0.81
CA GLU A 126 -12.22 24.40 1.82
C GLU A 126 -10.90 23.76 2.25
N VAL A 127 -10.91 22.45 2.53
CA VAL A 127 -9.73 21.69 2.94
C VAL A 127 -8.69 21.67 1.83
N ALA A 128 -9.08 21.42 0.59
CA ALA A 128 -8.17 21.46 -0.55
C ALA A 128 -7.52 22.84 -0.72
N ALA A 129 -8.28 23.92 -0.54
CA ALA A 129 -7.78 25.28 -0.59
C ALA A 129 -6.75 25.57 0.53
N GLU A 130 -7.09 25.25 1.78
CA GLU A 130 -6.21 25.49 2.92
C GLU A 130 -4.93 24.66 2.82
N VAL A 131 -5.07 23.35 2.61
CA VAL A 131 -3.94 22.42 2.45
C VAL A 131 -3.03 22.89 1.31
N SER A 132 -3.58 23.28 0.16
CA SER A 132 -2.76 23.74 -0.97
C SER A 132 -1.81 24.87 -0.59
N THR A 133 -2.24 25.79 0.27
CA THR A 133 -1.41 26.95 0.67
C THR A 133 -0.61 26.73 1.95
N LYS A 134 -0.95 25.71 2.74
CA LYS A 134 -0.21 25.29 3.95
C LYS A 134 0.94 24.35 3.60
N VAL A 135 0.73 23.50 2.60
CA VAL A 135 1.66 22.45 2.18
C VAL A 135 2.65 22.97 1.16
N PHE A 136 2.21 23.81 0.23
CA PHE A 136 3.04 24.36 -0.83
C PHE A 136 3.31 25.84 -0.58
N LYS A 137 4.58 26.23 -0.49
CA LYS A 137 4.96 27.66 -0.48
C LYS A 137 4.68 28.32 -1.83
N GLN A 138 4.95 27.58 -2.90
CA GLN A 138 4.73 27.98 -4.28
C GLN A 138 4.42 26.75 -5.12
N SER A 139 3.64 26.96 -6.18
CA SER A 139 3.35 25.95 -7.17
C SER A 139 3.04 26.55 -8.53
N SER A 140 3.95 26.37 -9.49
CA SER A 140 3.76 26.85 -10.88
C SER A 140 2.54 26.26 -11.59
N THR A 141 2.09 25.10 -11.15
CA THR A 141 0.98 24.34 -11.74
C THR A 141 0.01 23.88 -10.64
N VAL A 142 -1.29 23.90 -10.91
CA VAL A 142 -2.35 23.33 -10.05
C VAL A 142 -3.18 22.31 -10.83
N LEU A 143 -3.79 21.36 -10.12
CA LEU A 143 -4.82 20.47 -10.67
C LEU A 143 -6.18 20.88 -10.12
N ILE A 144 -7.10 21.27 -11.00
CA ILE A 144 -8.46 21.68 -10.65
C ILE A 144 -9.42 20.58 -11.09
N LEU A 145 -10.09 19.99 -10.11
CA LEU A 145 -10.99 18.85 -10.26
C LEU A 145 -12.45 19.25 -10.04
N PRO A 146 -13.41 18.63 -10.72
CA PRO A 146 -14.83 18.93 -10.51
C PRO A 146 -15.31 18.34 -9.19
N TYR A 147 -16.10 19.09 -8.42
CA TYR A 147 -16.68 18.61 -7.16
C TYR A 147 -18.13 18.16 -7.30
N GLU A 148 -18.96 18.95 -7.98
CA GLU A 148 -20.38 18.66 -8.16
C GLU A 148 -20.67 17.91 -9.47
N GLY A 149 -21.64 17.00 -9.47
CA GLY A 149 -22.15 16.30 -10.65
C GLY A 149 -21.84 14.79 -10.70
N ASN A 150 -22.64 14.05 -11.48
CA ASN A 150 -22.64 12.58 -11.48
C ASN A 150 -21.30 11.93 -11.89
N ASN A 151 -20.48 12.60 -12.71
CA ASN A 151 -19.18 12.09 -13.17
C ASN A 151 -17.98 12.70 -12.46
N SER A 152 -18.21 13.63 -11.53
CA SER A 152 -17.15 14.47 -10.98
C SER A 152 -16.18 13.67 -10.12
N TYR A 153 -16.69 12.75 -9.31
CA TYR A 153 -15.85 11.85 -8.54
C TYR A 153 -15.04 10.91 -9.44
N LYS A 154 -15.66 10.30 -10.47
CA LYS A 154 -14.99 9.39 -11.40
C LYS A 154 -13.82 10.09 -12.10
N LEU A 155 -14.06 11.25 -12.68
CA LEU A 155 -13.04 12.05 -13.36
C LEU A 155 -11.94 12.51 -12.40
N SER A 156 -12.32 12.92 -11.18
CA SER A 156 -11.37 13.32 -10.14
C SER A 156 -10.47 12.17 -9.72
N LEU A 157 -11.03 10.97 -9.53
CA LEU A 157 -10.31 9.77 -9.14
C LEU A 157 -9.24 9.37 -10.16
N ILE A 158 -9.58 9.38 -11.46
CA ILE A 158 -8.61 9.04 -12.51
C ILE A 158 -7.57 10.15 -12.74
N ALA A 159 -7.88 11.40 -12.39
CA ALA A 159 -6.97 12.53 -12.54
C ALA A 159 -6.04 12.72 -11.34
N ALA A 160 -6.45 12.32 -10.13
CA ALA A 160 -5.72 12.50 -8.88
C ALA A 160 -4.24 12.06 -8.95
N PRO A 161 -3.87 10.94 -9.60
CA PRO A 161 -2.47 10.53 -9.71
C PRO A 161 -1.57 11.58 -10.36
N LEU A 162 -2.12 12.44 -11.23
CA LEU A 162 -1.37 13.54 -11.83
C LEU A 162 -0.78 14.48 -10.78
N ALA A 163 -1.51 14.72 -9.69
CA ALA A 163 -1.04 15.54 -8.58
C ALA A 163 0.16 14.91 -7.86
N SER A 164 0.14 13.60 -7.66
CA SER A 164 1.25 12.86 -7.06
C SER A 164 2.50 12.88 -7.94
N TYR A 165 2.35 12.60 -9.24
CA TYR A 165 3.48 12.50 -10.18
C TYR A 165 4.12 13.84 -10.50
N LEU A 166 3.33 14.91 -10.55
CA LEU A 166 3.82 16.25 -10.81
C LEU A 166 4.13 17.03 -9.52
N ASN A 167 3.81 16.46 -8.35
CA ASN A 167 3.88 17.12 -7.06
C ASN A 167 3.21 18.50 -7.06
N ILE A 168 1.95 18.54 -7.50
CA ILE A 168 1.13 19.76 -7.61
C ILE A 168 -0.08 19.69 -6.66
N PRO A 169 -0.58 20.83 -6.17
CA PRO A 169 -1.78 20.90 -5.35
C PRO A 169 -3.05 20.51 -6.13
N ILE A 170 -3.96 19.84 -5.44
CA ILE A 170 -5.33 19.58 -5.89
C ILE A 170 -6.24 20.68 -5.34
N LEU A 171 -7.06 21.25 -6.22
CA LEU A 171 -8.15 22.16 -5.89
C LEU A 171 -9.45 21.59 -6.45
N PHE A 172 -10.56 21.87 -5.78
CA PHE A 172 -11.89 21.46 -6.23
C PHE A 172 -12.67 22.68 -6.72
N TYR A 173 -13.32 22.52 -7.88
CA TYR A 173 -14.24 23.49 -8.45
C TYR A 173 -15.67 23.19 -8.01
N ASP A 174 -16.26 24.16 -7.33
CA ASP A 174 -17.63 24.19 -6.85
C ASP A 174 -18.20 25.60 -7.02
N ASN A 175 -18.15 26.09 -8.26
CA ASN A 175 -18.55 27.47 -8.62
C ASN A 175 -17.81 28.57 -7.82
N ASN A 176 -16.60 28.27 -7.37
CA ASN A 176 -15.75 29.07 -6.49
C ASN A 176 -14.58 29.75 -7.24
N GLU A 177 -14.82 30.27 -8.45
CA GLU A 177 -13.77 30.83 -9.33
C GLU A 177 -12.91 31.90 -8.63
N GLU A 178 -13.52 32.83 -7.89
CA GLU A 178 -12.79 33.89 -7.19
C GLU A 178 -11.81 33.31 -6.15
N GLN A 179 -12.24 32.31 -5.39
CA GLN A 179 -11.40 31.63 -4.42
C GLN A 179 -10.22 30.92 -5.10
N LEU A 180 -10.47 30.22 -6.22
CA LEU A 180 -9.42 29.56 -6.99
C LEU A 180 -8.42 30.57 -7.55
N GLN A 181 -8.86 31.73 -8.03
CA GLN A 181 -7.98 32.80 -8.48
C GLN A 181 -7.07 33.30 -7.35
N GLN A 182 -7.61 33.52 -6.15
CA GLN A 182 -6.84 33.94 -4.98
C GLN A 182 -5.78 32.90 -4.58
N ILE A 183 -6.14 31.62 -4.57
CA ILE A 183 -5.22 30.52 -4.26
C ILE A 183 -4.11 30.41 -5.30
N CYS A 184 -4.46 30.41 -6.59
CA CYS A 184 -3.48 30.34 -7.67
C CYS A 184 -2.51 31.53 -7.64
N LYS A 185 -3.00 32.73 -7.31
CA LYS A 185 -2.16 33.91 -7.11
C LYS A 185 -1.21 33.72 -5.93
N LYS A 186 -1.68 33.21 -4.79
CA LYS A 186 -0.84 32.94 -3.60
C LYS A 186 0.24 31.90 -3.89
N LEU A 187 -0.06 30.91 -4.74
CA LEU A 187 0.88 29.88 -5.15
C LEU A 187 1.80 30.31 -6.31
N ASN A 188 1.63 31.49 -6.89
CA ASN A 188 2.30 31.93 -8.12
C ASN A 188 2.12 30.94 -9.29
N SER A 189 0.92 30.37 -9.41
CA SER A 189 0.61 29.42 -10.48
C SER A 189 0.47 30.11 -11.82
N THR A 190 1.08 29.53 -12.86
CA THR A 190 1.04 30.01 -14.24
C THR A 190 0.33 29.02 -15.16
N LYS A 191 0.05 27.80 -14.68
CA LYS A 191 -0.61 26.73 -15.42
C LYS A 191 -1.66 26.04 -14.54
N ALA A 192 -2.76 25.62 -15.14
CA ALA A 192 -3.75 24.78 -14.48
C ALA A 192 -4.16 23.62 -15.38
N PHE A 193 -4.17 22.40 -14.86
CA PHE A 193 -4.93 21.31 -15.46
C PHE A 193 -6.36 21.40 -14.94
N VAL A 194 -7.34 21.50 -15.84
CA VAL A 194 -8.75 21.61 -15.47
C VAL A 194 -9.48 20.39 -16.02
N VAL A 195 -10.07 19.59 -15.15
CA VAL A 195 -10.66 18.29 -15.49
C VAL A 195 -12.17 18.40 -15.65
N GLY A 196 -12.72 17.75 -16.69
CA GLY A 196 -14.14 17.75 -16.99
C GLY A 196 -14.62 19.02 -17.69
N ASP A 197 -15.93 19.19 -17.74
CA ASP A 197 -16.58 20.35 -18.37
C ASP A 197 -16.75 21.51 -17.38
N ILE A 198 -15.62 21.94 -16.79
CA ILE A 198 -15.58 23.12 -15.94
C ILE A 198 -15.43 24.36 -16.82
N GLN A 199 -16.34 25.31 -16.65
CA GLN A 199 -16.23 26.65 -17.24
C GLN A 199 -15.58 27.57 -16.21
N LEU A 200 -14.27 27.76 -16.36
CA LEU A 200 -13.45 28.55 -15.44
C LEU A 200 -12.57 29.52 -16.24
N THR A 201 -12.49 30.76 -15.77
CA THR A 201 -11.55 31.76 -16.29
C THR A 201 -10.56 32.16 -15.19
N LEU A 202 -9.28 31.84 -15.40
CA LEU A 202 -8.21 32.25 -14.49
C LEU A 202 -7.26 33.22 -15.21
N PRO A 203 -7.25 34.52 -14.85
CA PRO A 203 -6.36 35.50 -15.46
C PRO A 203 -4.89 35.10 -15.34
N ASN A 204 -4.13 35.24 -16.42
CA ASN A 204 -2.69 34.95 -16.48
C ASN A 204 -2.29 33.48 -16.20
N ILE A 205 -3.25 32.55 -16.28
CA ILE A 205 -3.01 31.13 -16.09
C ILE A 205 -3.31 30.38 -17.39
N ASN A 206 -2.35 29.61 -17.88
CA ASN A 206 -2.54 28.74 -19.03
C ASN A 206 -3.36 27.51 -18.62
N ILE A 207 -4.61 27.43 -19.07
CA ILE A 207 -5.52 26.32 -18.76
C ILE A 207 -5.36 25.21 -19.80
N VAL A 208 -4.96 24.03 -19.33
CA VAL A 208 -5.00 22.77 -20.08
C VAL A 208 -6.27 22.02 -19.70
N LYS A 209 -7.28 22.05 -20.58
CA LYS A 209 -8.55 21.35 -20.34
C LYS A 209 -8.42 19.85 -20.66
N LEU A 210 -8.78 19.01 -19.70
CA LEU A 210 -8.87 17.56 -19.80
C LEU A 210 -10.35 17.16 -19.71
N ARG A 211 -11.05 17.23 -20.84
CA ARG A 211 -12.53 17.21 -20.87
C ARG A 211 -13.15 15.86 -20.54
N ASP A 212 -12.46 14.78 -20.87
CA ASP A 212 -12.97 13.41 -20.80
C ASP A 212 -11.92 12.45 -20.21
N GLU A 213 -12.35 11.21 -20.01
CA GLU A 213 -11.54 10.15 -19.39
C GLU A 213 -10.26 9.85 -20.18
N ASP A 214 -10.35 9.83 -21.51
CA ASP A 214 -9.20 9.55 -22.39
C ASP A 214 -8.16 10.66 -22.30
N ALA A 215 -8.58 11.94 -22.31
CA ALA A 215 -7.68 13.06 -22.15
C ALA A 215 -6.96 13.03 -20.79
N VAL A 216 -7.67 12.68 -19.72
CA VAL A 216 -7.09 12.52 -18.38
C VAL A 216 -6.09 11.37 -18.36
N GLN A 217 -6.49 10.17 -18.79
CA GLN A 217 -5.64 8.98 -18.79
C GLN A 217 -4.37 9.19 -19.62
N ASN A 218 -4.50 9.72 -20.84
CA ASN A 218 -3.35 9.99 -21.69
C ASN A 218 -2.38 11.00 -21.05
N THR A 219 -2.90 12.01 -20.35
CA THR A 219 -2.08 12.99 -19.63
C THR A 219 -1.36 12.36 -18.43
N VAL A 220 -2.04 11.50 -17.67
CA VAL A 220 -1.43 10.74 -16.57
C VAL A 220 -0.34 9.83 -17.10
N LEU A 221 -0.61 9.01 -18.12
CA LEU A 221 0.37 8.10 -18.73
C LEU A 221 1.58 8.85 -19.30
N THR A 222 1.35 9.99 -19.94
CA THR A 222 2.43 10.85 -20.44
C THR A 222 3.27 11.43 -19.31
N SER A 223 2.63 11.81 -18.20
CA SER A 223 3.32 12.32 -17.02
C SER A 223 4.18 11.23 -16.38
N ILE A 224 3.66 10.01 -16.24
CA ILE A 224 4.42 8.85 -15.74
C ILE A 224 5.65 8.59 -16.62
N LYS A 225 5.48 8.51 -17.96
CA LYS A 225 6.61 8.32 -18.88
C LYS A 225 7.62 9.47 -18.80
N THR A 226 7.16 10.70 -18.59
CA THR A 226 8.04 11.87 -18.45
C THR A 226 8.82 11.85 -17.13
N VAL A 227 8.23 11.33 -16.06
CA VAL A 227 8.83 11.26 -14.73
C VAL A 227 9.76 10.04 -14.60
N PHE A 228 9.33 8.86 -15.04
CA PHE A 228 10.01 7.58 -14.81
C PHE A 228 10.60 6.92 -16.07
N GLY A 229 10.39 7.50 -17.25
CA GLY A 229 10.88 6.98 -18.54
C GLY A 229 9.97 5.93 -19.18
N GLU A 230 9.53 4.94 -18.40
CA GLU A 230 8.71 3.82 -18.87
C GLU A 230 7.64 3.41 -17.84
N ILE A 231 6.68 2.59 -18.28
CA ILE A 231 5.63 2.03 -17.44
C ILE A 231 5.86 0.52 -17.38
N ASN A 232 6.44 0.04 -16.29
CA ASN A 232 6.94 -1.33 -16.19
C ASN A 232 5.93 -2.36 -15.66
N TYR A 233 4.77 -1.91 -15.18
CA TYR A 233 3.74 -2.81 -14.66
C TYR A 233 2.35 -2.16 -14.71
N ILE A 234 1.33 -3.01 -14.74
CA ILE A 234 -0.09 -2.65 -14.59
C ILE A 234 -0.56 -3.28 -13.28
N THR A 235 -1.16 -2.48 -12.40
CA THR A 235 -1.83 -2.99 -11.21
C THR A 235 -3.33 -3.07 -11.47
N LEU A 236 -3.93 -4.25 -11.33
CA LEU A 236 -5.38 -4.41 -11.25
C LEU A 236 -5.80 -4.45 -9.77
N THR A 237 -6.55 -3.46 -9.32
CA THR A 237 -7.29 -3.51 -8.05
C THR A 237 -8.70 -4.01 -8.35
N ASN A 238 -9.15 -5.09 -7.69
CA ASN A 238 -10.49 -5.63 -7.89
C ASN A 238 -11.51 -4.70 -7.19
N PRO A 239 -12.40 -4.00 -7.91
CA PRO A 239 -13.38 -3.11 -7.28
C PRO A 239 -14.33 -3.84 -6.31
N SER A 240 -14.48 -5.15 -6.44
CA SER A 240 -15.22 -6.00 -5.51
C SER A 240 -14.56 -6.12 -4.12
N ASP A 241 -13.32 -5.68 -3.93
CA ASP A 241 -12.64 -5.67 -2.63
C ASP A 241 -13.27 -4.66 -1.63
N ILE A 242 -14.11 -3.73 -2.12
CA ILE A 242 -14.71 -2.65 -1.31
C ILE A 242 -16.17 -2.95 -0.93
N ILE A 243 -16.91 -3.66 -1.79
CA ILE A 243 -18.31 -4.03 -1.53
C ILE A 243 -18.33 -5.44 -0.98
N SER A 244 -18.42 -5.58 0.34
CA SER A 244 -18.70 -6.88 0.96
C SER A 244 -20.00 -7.46 0.37
N PRO A 245 -19.96 -8.58 -0.36
CA PRO A 245 -21.16 -9.16 -0.94
C PRO A 245 -22.15 -9.52 0.17
N GLN A 246 -23.46 -9.39 -0.08
CA GLN A 246 -24.45 -9.93 0.85
C GLN A 246 -24.27 -11.45 0.95
N ILE A 247 -23.93 -11.92 2.15
CA ILE A 247 -23.80 -13.35 2.45
C ILE A 247 -25.22 -13.93 2.49
N ILE A 248 -25.63 -14.60 1.42
CA ILE A 248 -26.93 -15.29 1.35
C ILE A 248 -26.89 -16.60 2.14
N ASN A 249 -25.73 -17.26 2.20
CA ASN A 249 -25.50 -18.49 2.95
C ASN A 249 -24.01 -18.62 3.31
N SER A 250 -23.71 -19.14 4.50
CA SER A 250 -22.33 -19.40 4.96
C SER A 250 -22.23 -20.81 5.55
N TYR A 251 -21.16 -21.51 5.22
CA TYR A 251 -20.84 -22.80 5.81
C TYR A 251 -19.45 -22.73 6.43
N GLU A 252 -19.37 -23.12 7.70
CA GLU A 252 -18.12 -23.24 8.42
C GLU A 252 -17.86 -24.71 8.77
N THR A 253 -16.62 -25.15 8.59
CA THR A 253 -16.18 -26.48 8.99
C THR A 253 -14.86 -26.36 9.74
N THR A 254 -14.69 -27.19 10.76
CA THR A 254 -13.47 -27.26 11.57
C THR A 254 -12.93 -28.67 11.52
N THR A 255 -11.66 -28.81 11.15
CA THR A 255 -10.92 -30.07 11.26
C THR A 255 -9.77 -29.87 12.24
N MET A 256 -9.58 -30.82 13.15
CA MET A 256 -8.40 -30.85 14.02
C MET A 256 -7.43 -31.91 13.50
N GLU A 257 -6.19 -31.52 13.28
CA GLU A 257 -5.11 -32.40 12.81
C GLU A 257 -3.92 -32.29 13.74
N HIS A 258 -3.25 -33.41 13.98
CA HIS A 258 -2.04 -33.47 14.81
C HIS A 258 -0.80 -33.47 13.92
N ILE A 259 0.08 -32.49 14.11
CA ILE A 259 1.36 -32.37 13.41
C ILE A 259 2.47 -32.33 14.45
N GLU A 260 3.40 -33.29 14.35
CA GLU A 260 4.60 -33.33 15.18
C GLU A 260 5.82 -33.00 14.31
N ASN A 261 6.56 -31.95 14.68
CA ASN A 261 7.82 -31.61 14.05
C ASN A 261 8.79 -31.00 15.06
N ILE A 262 10.08 -31.34 14.93
CA ILE A 262 11.21 -30.56 15.46
C ILE A 262 12.19 -30.28 14.33
N LYS A 263 12.51 -29.01 14.07
CA LYS A 263 13.41 -28.58 13.00
C LYS A 263 14.57 -27.73 13.54
N VAL A 264 15.75 -27.87 12.94
CA VAL A 264 16.92 -27.01 13.22
C VAL A 264 17.52 -26.52 11.92
N THR A 265 17.91 -25.23 11.89
CA THR A 265 18.60 -24.64 10.74
C THR A 265 20.09 -24.54 11.05
N VAL A 266 20.93 -25.16 10.22
CA VAL A 266 22.39 -25.14 10.32
C VAL A 266 22.96 -24.64 8.99
N LEU A 267 23.72 -23.53 9.02
CA LEU A 267 24.35 -22.94 7.83
C LEU A 267 23.36 -22.69 6.67
N GLY A 268 22.18 -22.16 7.00
CA GLY A 268 21.11 -21.88 6.03
C GLY A 268 20.38 -23.12 5.50
N ARG A 269 20.73 -24.33 5.94
CA ARG A 269 20.03 -25.57 5.58
C ARG A 269 19.13 -26.03 6.71
N GLU A 270 17.90 -26.38 6.37
CA GLU A 270 16.92 -26.92 7.30
C GLU A 270 17.10 -28.44 7.47
N ILE A 271 17.12 -28.90 8.72
CA ILE A 271 17.20 -30.31 9.10
C ILE A 271 16.00 -30.63 9.99
N ASN A 272 15.14 -31.54 9.55
CA ASN A 272 14.08 -32.11 10.38
C ASN A 272 14.69 -33.16 11.32
N ILE A 273 14.59 -32.92 12.63
CA ILE A 273 15.10 -33.82 13.66
C ILE A 273 14.06 -34.91 13.96
N ILE A 274 12.80 -34.52 14.14
CA ILE A 274 11.68 -35.44 14.43
C ILE A 274 10.46 -35.04 13.61
N GLY A 275 9.71 -36.03 13.11
CA GLY A 275 8.36 -35.86 12.58
C GLY A 275 8.27 -35.25 11.17
N LYS A 276 7.10 -34.75 10.81
CA LYS A 276 6.80 -34.12 9.51
C LYS A 276 6.31 -32.71 9.76
N ASP A 277 6.91 -31.73 9.09
CA ASP A 277 6.48 -30.33 9.19
C ASP A 277 5.21 -30.04 8.39
N THR A 278 4.84 -30.91 7.45
CA THR A 278 3.84 -30.62 6.44
C THR A 278 2.72 -31.65 6.47
N LYS A 279 1.48 -31.17 6.47
CA LYS A 279 0.26 -31.96 6.27
C LYS A 279 -0.54 -31.39 5.11
N GLN A 280 -1.15 -32.27 4.32
CA GLN A 280 -2.06 -31.89 3.25
C GLN A 280 -3.46 -32.43 3.55
N GLN A 281 -4.46 -31.61 3.28
CA GLN A 281 -5.88 -31.94 3.43
C GLN A 281 -6.63 -31.48 2.18
N LEU A 282 -7.61 -32.28 1.74
CA LEU A 282 -8.53 -31.87 0.68
C LEU A 282 -9.67 -31.04 1.28
N VAL A 283 -9.97 -29.93 0.63
CA VAL A 283 -11.11 -29.06 0.94
C VAL A 283 -12.00 -29.02 -0.28
N TYR A 284 -13.20 -29.57 -0.17
CA TYR A 284 -14.17 -29.51 -1.26
C TYR A 284 -14.93 -28.19 -1.23
N ILE A 285 -14.89 -27.46 -2.34
CA ILE A 285 -15.64 -26.22 -2.55
C ILE A 285 -16.78 -26.49 -3.53
N PRO A 286 -18.06 -26.40 -3.12
CA PRO A 286 -19.19 -26.60 -4.01
C PRO A 286 -19.39 -25.43 -4.98
N GLU A 287 -20.18 -25.65 -6.02
CA GLU A 287 -20.61 -24.60 -6.95
C GLU A 287 -21.32 -23.45 -6.24
N GLY A 288 -21.09 -22.21 -6.70
CA GLY A 288 -21.70 -20.99 -6.18
C GLY A 288 -21.06 -20.42 -4.91
N ILE A 289 -19.98 -21.02 -4.40
CA ILE A 289 -19.19 -20.46 -3.29
C ILE A 289 -18.13 -19.51 -3.85
N ASN A 290 -18.31 -18.22 -3.57
CA ASN A 290 -17.44 -17.15 -4.06
C ASN A 290 -16.41 -16.67 -3.02
N TRP A 291 -16.50 -17.17 -1.79
CA TRP A 291 -15.64 -16.77 -0.70
C TRP A 291 -15.34 -17.93 0.23
N VAL A 292 -14.06 -18.21 0.43
CA VAL A 292 -13.59 -19.23 1.38
C VAL A 292 -12.56 -18.64 2.32
N ARG A 293 -12.75 -18.91 3.61
CA ARG A 293 -11.81 -18.57 4.68
C ARG A 293 -11.48 -19.80 5.49
N ILE A 294 -10.19 -20.05 5.68
CA ILE A 294 -9.68 -21.18 6.45
C ILE A 294 -8.78 -20.65 7.56
N TYR A 295 -9.11 -21.02 8.80
CA TYR A 295 -8.33 -20.66 9.97
C TYR A 295 -7.44 -21.83 10.41
N GLY A 296 -6.20 -21.52 10.79
CA GLY A 296 -5.27 -22.48 11.36
C GLY A 296 -4.80 -21.99 12.73
N GLU A 297 -4.86 -22.87 13.71
CA GLU A 297 -4.41 -22.61 15.08
C GLU A 297 -3.60 -23.80 15.59
N VAL A 298 -2.49 -23.50 16.26
CA VAL A 298 -1.63 -24.49 16.91
C VAL A 298 -1.95 -24.52 18.39
N ASN A 299 -2.53 -25.61 18.86
CA ASN A 299 -2.70 -25.88 20.28
C ASN A 299 -1.44 -26.54 20.85
N VAL A 300 -0.62 -25.75 21.53
CA VAL A 300 0.61 -26.25 22.17
C VAL A 300 0.28 -26.82 23.54
N THR A 301 0.39 -28.14 23.71
CA THR A 301 0.12 -28.84 24.98
C THR A 301 1.21 -28.63 26.03
N GLN A 302 2.43 -28.25 25.63
CA GLN A 302 3.53 -27.87 26.52
C GLN A 302 4.26 -26.65 25.97
N LYS A 303 4.20 -25.50 26.67
CA LYS A 303 4.94 -24.30 26.28
C LYS A 303 6.44 -24.60 26.18
N GLY A 304 6.94 -24.69 24.95
CA GLY A 304 8.37 -24.76 24.67
C GLY A 304 9.04 -23.39 24.76
N PHE A 305 10.37 -23.35 24.61
CA PHE A 305 11.16 -22.11 24.53
C PHE A 305 11.01 -21.35 23.19
N ILE A 306 10.23 -21.88 22.25
CA ILE A 306 10.13 -21.40 20.88
C ILE A 306 8.67 -21.32 20.49
N ASP A 307 8.29 -20.16 19.99
CA ASP A 307 6.96 -19.91 19.47
C ASP A 307 6.70 -20.72 18.18
N PRO A 308 5.56 -21.43 18.08
CA PRO A 308 5.22 -22.19 16.90
C PRO A 308 4.90 -21.25 15.73
N ILE A 309 5.43 -21.56 14.55
CA ILE A 309 5.05 -20.88 13.30
C ILE A 309 4.17 -21.82 12.49
N ILE A 310 2.98 -21.36 12.11
CA ILE A 310 2.09 -22.07 11.19
C ILE A 310 2.02 -21.29 9.86
N SER A 311 2.02 -22.03 8.76
CA SER A 311 1.74 -21.50 7.42
C SER A 311 0.70 -22.34 6.71
N LEU A 312 -0.17 -21.68 5.97
CA LEU A 312 -1.24 -22.26 5.18
C LEU A 312 -1.04 -21.88 3.72
N TYR A 313 -1.16 -22.86 2.84
CA TYR A 313 -1.18 -22.66 1.39
C TYR A 313 -2.39 -23.40 0.81
N LEU A 314 -3.24 -22.69 0.08
CA LEU A 314 -4.38 -23.28 -0.60
C LEU A 314 -4.09 -23.36 -2.09
N TYR A 315 -4.23 -24.56 -2.65
CA TYR A 315 -4.05 -24.84 -4.06
C TYR A 315 -5.38 -25.20 -4.71
N ASP A 316 -5.65 -24.66 -5.90
CA ASP A 316 -6.80 -25.02 -6.72
C ASP A 316 -6.65 -26.45 -7.32
N PRO A 317 -7.69 -27.00 -7.98
CA PRO A 317 -7.60 -28.31 -8.64
C PRO A 317 -6.52 -28.41 -9.72
N GLN A 318 -6.06 -27.28 -10.27
CA GLN A 318 -4.98 -27.17 -11.26
C GLN A 318 -3.60 -27.01 -10.62
N LYS A 319 -3.51 -27.01 -9.28
CA LYS A 319 -2.32 -26.85 -8.45
C LYS A 319 -1.71 -25.44 -8.45
N ASN A 320 -2.47 -24.41 -8.81
CA ASN A 320 -2.05 -23.03 -8.62
C ASN A 320 -2.28 -22.61 -7.17
N VAL A 321 -1.35 -21.82 -6.61
CA VAL A 321 -1.55 -21.21 -5.30
C VAL A 321 -2.59 -20.10 -5.43
N VAL A 322 -3.74 -20.26 -4.78
CA VAL A 322 -4.81 -19.24 -4.77
C VAL A 322 -4.82 -18.40 -3.50
N ALA A 323 -4.29 -18.93 -2.40
CA ALA A 323 -4.16 -18.21 -1.14
C ALA A 323 -2.98 -18.74 -0.34
N TYR A 324 -2.29 -17.87 0.41
CA TYR A 324 -1.30 -18.29 1.39
C TYR A 324 -1.20 -17.29 2.54
N SER A 325 -0.81 -17.77 3.72
CA SER A 325 -0.63 -16.93 4.90
C SER A 325 0.26 -17.63 5.93
N LEU A 326 0.85 -16.85 6.83
CA LEU A 326 1.79 -17.31 7.84
C LEU A 326 1.64 -16.52 9.14
N SER A 327 1.84 -17.21 10.27
CA SER A 327 1.51 -16.69 11.60
C SER A 327 2.21 -15.40 12.02
N PRO A 328 3.47 -15.09 11.62
CA PRO A 328 4.05 -13.76 11.86
C PRO A 328 3.25 -12.58 11.26
N GLY A 329 2.44 -12.83 10.24
CA GLY A 329 1.56 -11.82 9.64
C GLY A 329 0.19 -11.67 10.33
N TYR A 330 -0.09 -12.48 11.36
CA TYR A 330 -1.38 -12.47 12.07
C TYR A 330 -1.19 -12.50 13.59
N ASP A 331 -0.89 -13.67 14.15
CA ASP A 331 -0.57 -13.85 15.57
C ASP A 331 0.26 -15.13 15.76
N ILE A 332 1.07 -15.22 16.81
CA ILE A 332 1.93 -16.39 17.06
C ILE A 332 1.07 -17.67 17.15
N GLY A 333 1.46 -18.72 16.41
CA GLY A 333 0.71 -19.98 16.36
C GLY A 333 -0.66 -19.91 15.69
N LYS A 334 -1.07 -18.77 15.11
CA LYS A 334 -2.38 -18.59 14.46
C LYS A 334 -2.22 -17.95 13.09
N THR A 335 -3.02 -18.34 12.13
CA THR A 335 -3.08 -17.68 10.83
C THR A 335 -4.40 -17.99 10.15
N TYR A 336 -4.74 -17.24 9.10
CA TYR A 336 -5.87 -17.56 8.25
C TYR A 336 -5.49 -17.34 6.79
N VAL A 337 -6.11 -18.11 5.89
CA VAL A 337 -6.11 -17.81 4.46
C VAL A 337 -7.50 -17.45 4.02
N GLU A 338 -7.57 -16.51 3.10
CA GLU A 338 -8.80 -15.96 2.56
C GLU A 338 -8.61 -15.78 1.06
N THR A 339 -9.58 -16.22 0.27
CA THR A 339 -9.57 -16.04 -1.18
C THR A 339 -10.98 -15.89 -1.72
N LEU A 340 -11.10 -15.08 -2.77
CA LEU A 340 -12.28 -14.97 -3.61
C LEU A 340 -12.22 -16.08 -4.66
N THR A 341 -13.00 -17.14 -4.47
CA THR A 341 -13.06 -18.27 -5.40
C THR A 341 -14.12 -18.02 -6.44
N CYS A 342 -13.92 -17.04 -7.32
CA CYS A 342 -14.86 -16.74 -8.40
C CYS A 342 -14.90 -17.94 -9.38
N ASP A 343 -15.83 -18.86 -9.18
CA ASP A 343 -16.25 -19.93 -10.11
C ASP A 343 -15.32 -21.15 -10.34
N ALA A 344 -14.51 -21.55 -9.36
CA ALA A 344 -13.77 -22.82 -9.45
C ALA A 344 -14.25 -23.83 -8.39
N PRO A 345 -15.37 -24.54 -8.60
CA PRO A 345 -15.76 -25.65 -7.73
C PRO A 345 -14.75 -26.81 -7.83
N GLY A 346 -14.63 -27.60 -6.76
CA GLY A 346 -13.83 -28.83 -6.79
C GLY A 346 -13.01 -29.06 -5.53
N ASN A 347 -12.06 -29.99 -5.64
CA ASN A 347 -11.19 -30.39 -4.55
C ASN A 347 -9.92 -29.54 -4.52
N TYR A 348 -9.86 -28.64 -3.55
CA TYR A 348 -8.68 -27.83 -3.27
C TYR A 348 -7.75 -28.60 -2.34
N THR A 349 -6.46 -28.33 -2.44
CA THR A 349 -5.46 -28.90 -1.53
C THR A 349 -5.01 -27.82 -0.56
N LEU A 350 -5.37 -27.96 0.71
CA LEU A 350 -4.81 -27.16 1.80
C LEU A 350 -3.53 -27.83 2.28
N THR A 351 -2.41 -27.11 2.21
CA THR A 351 -1.14 -27.52 2.79
C THR A 351 -0.89 -26.70 4.06
N VAL A 352 -0.82 -27.38 5.19
CA VAL A 352 -0.49 -26.81 6.50
C VAL A 352 0.96 -27.15 6.80
N LYS A 353 1.80 -26.16 7.09
CA LYS A 353 3.15 -26.39 7.61
C LYS A 353 3.33 -25.82 9.00
N LEU A 354 3.92 -26.62 9.87
CA LEU A 354 4.27 -26.26 11.24
C LEU A 354 5.78 -26.22 11.40
N TYR A 355 6.27 -25.15 12.02
CA TYR A 355 7.66 -25.00 12.40
C TYR A 355 7.78 -24.83 13.91
N ASN A 356 8.42 -25.81 14.54
CA ASN A 356 8.87 -25.78 15.93
C ASN A 356 10.38 -26.03 15.93
N GLY A 357 11.20 -24.99 16.12
CA GLY A 357 12.65 -25.13 15.91
C GLY A 357 13.53 -23.96 16.31
N VAL A 358 14.80 -24.25 16.65
CA VAL A 358 15.81 -23.23 16.98
C VAL A 358 16.54 -22.83 15.70
N LYS A 359 16.60 -21.53 15.41
CA LYS A 359 17.50 -20.98 14.38
C LYS A 359 18.93 -20.94 14.94
N GLY A 360 19.82 -21.77 14.41
CA GLY A 360 21.25 -21.66 14.68
C GLY A 360 21.80 -20.36 14.10
N GLY A 361 22.63 -19.65 14.87
CA GLY A 361 23.15 -18.33 14.55
C GLY A 361 23.83 -18.26 13.18
N TYR A 362 23.58 -17.14 12.49
CA TYR A 362 24.31 -16.73 11.30
C TYR A 362 25.77 -16.47 11.68
N PHE A 363 26.70 -17.19 11.08
CA PHE A 363 28.08 -16.71 10.99
C PHE A 363 28.19 -15.99 9.64
N LEU A 364 28.42 -14.67 9.72
CA LEU A 364 28.77 -13.80 8.60
C LEU A 364 30.08 -14.24 7.94
#